data_AF-C3Z3X6-F1
#
_entry.id   AF-C3Z3X6-F1
#
_cell.length_a   1.000
_cell.length_b   1.000
_cell.length_c   1.000
_cell.angle_alpha   90.00
_cell.angle_beta   90.00
_cell.angle_gamma   90.00
#
_symmetry.space_group_name_H-M   'P 1'
#
loop_
_entity.id
_entity.type
_entity.pdbx_description
1 polymer ?
#
loop_
_entity_poly.entity_id
_entity_poly.type
_entity_poly.pdbx_seq_one_letter_code
_entity_poly.pdbx_strand_id
1 'polypeptide(L)' 'SDCDCSNRGLSKVPQHLPESITGLKLGSNAITTLSSSELSRYKCLKGLYMNRNQISIVQPGAFSKLVHLERL' A
#
# COMPACT_ATOMS: atom_id res chain seq x y z
N SER A 1 6.92 11.83 -4.78
CA SER A 1 7.21 12.04 -3.35
C SER A 1 6.87 10.77 -2.59
N ASP A 2 7.63 10.46 -1.54
CA ASP A 2 7.53 9.17 -0.86
C ASP A 2 6.98 9.36 0.56
N CYS A 3 6.16 8.40 1.02
CA CYS A 3 5.63 8.35 2.38
C CYS A 3 6.12 7.09 3.09
N ASP A 4 6.82 7.29 4.21
CA ASP A 4 7.19 6.21 5.10
C ASP A 4 6.15 6.07 6.24
N CYS A 5 5.48 4.92 6.25
CA CYS A 5 4.50 4.51 7.25
C CYS A 5 4.92 3.20 7.94
N SER A 6 6.20 2.86 7.90
CA SER A 6 6.73 1.64 8.49
C SER A 6 6.71 1.71 10.03
N ASN A 7 6.54 0.57 10.71
CA ASN A 7 6.56 0.45 12.17
C ASN A 7 5.53 1.35 12.90
N ARG A 8 4.31 1.48 12.37
CA ARG A 8 3.25 2.32 12.95
C ARG A 8 2.08 1.53 13.54
N GLY A 9 2.19 0.21 13.62
CA GLY A 9 1.11 -0.65 14.13
C GLY A 9 -0.14 -0.61 13.25
N LEU A 10 0.02 -0.31 11.96
CA LEU A 10 -1.11 -0.18 11.04
C LEU A 10 -1.73 -1.55 10.75
N SER A 11 -3.05 -1.65 10.81
CA SER A 11 -3.80 -2.83 10.37
C SER A 11 -4.39 -2.69 8.96
N LYS A 12 -4.34 -1.49 8.38
CA LYS A 12 -4.85 -1.14 7.05
C LYS A 12 -3.95 -0.14 6.34
N VAL A 13 -4.10 -0.02 5.03
CA VAL A 13 -3.45 1.02 4.24
C VAL A 13 -3.99 2.40 4.68
N PRO A 14 -3.14 3.39 5.02
CA PRO A 14 -3.57 4.75 5.36
C PRO A 14 -4.45 5.35 4.26
N GLN A 15 -5.39 6.23 4.61
CA GLN A 15 -6.33 6.87 3.66
C GLN A 15 -6.30 8.40 3.71
N HIS A 16 -5.34 8.99 4.44
CA HIS A 16 -5.20 10.45 4.61
C HIS A 16 -3.97 11.02 3.91
N LEU A 17 -3.18 10.18 3.22
CA LEU A 17 -2.00 10.63 2.49
C LEU A 17 -2.40 11.33 1.18
N PRO A 18 -1.55 12.22 0.63
CA PRO A 18 -1.77 12.79 -0.70
C PRO A 18 -1.85 11.71 -1.79
N GLU A 19 -2.73 11.89 -2.78
CA GLU A 19 -2.88 10.93 -3.88
C GLU A 19 -1.69 10.94 -4.85
N SER A 20 -0.90 12.02 -4.84
CA SER A 20 0.27 12.23 -5.69
C SER A 20 1.54 11.51 -5.21
N ILE A 21 1.47 10.73 -4.12
CA ILE A 21 2.62 9.97 -3.65
C ILE A 21 3.03 8.91 -4.69
N THR A 22 4.34 8.74 -4.83
CA THR A 22 4.97 7.79 -5.77
C THR A 22 5.57 6.60 -5.05
N GLY A 23 5.83 6.72 -3.75
CA GLY A 23 6.34 5.65 -2.90
C GLY A 23 5.54 5.54 -1.61
N LEU A 24 5.15 4.32 -1.23
CA LEU A 24 4.48 4.03 0.03
C LEU A 24 5.17 2.85 0.72
N LYS A 25 5.77 3.11 1.90
CA LYS A 25 6.38 2.08 2.74
C LYS A 25 5.45 1.77 3.90
N LEU A 26 5.02 0.52 4.00
CA LEU A 26 4.14 -0.03 5.03
C LEU A 26 4.83 -1.17 5.79
N GLY A 27 6.16 -1.23 5.75
CA GLY A 27 6.90 -2.33 6.33
C GLY A 27 6.71 -2.45 7.85
N SER A 28 6.82 -3.66 8.39
CA SER A 28 6.71 -3.92 9.83
C SER A 28 5.41 -3.36 10.44
N ASN A 29 4.27 -3.74 9.85
CA ASN A 29 2.93 -3.42 10.33
C ASN A 29 2.12 -4.72 10.52
N ALA A 30 0.82 -4.60 10.81
CA ALA A 30 -0.09 -5.71 11.05
C ALA A 30 -1.18 -5.81 9.96
N ILE A 31 -0.86 -5.43 8.71
CA ILE A 31 -1.81 -5.53 7.60
C ILE A 31 -1.97 -7.01 7.23
N THR A 32 -3.23 -7.45 7.13
CA THR A 32 -3.59 -8.85 6.84
C THR A 32 -4.29 -9.04 5.51
N THR A 33 -4.98 -8.01 5.03
CA THR A 33 -5.75 -8.03 3.79
C THR A 33 -5.31 -6.89 2.89
N LEU A 34 -5.24 -7.15 1.58
CA LEU A 34 -5.10 -6.12 0.56
C LEU A 34 -6.30 -6.18 -0.39
N SER A 35 -6.98 -5.04 -0.56
CA SER A 35 -8.07 -4.87 -1.52
C SER A 35 -7.79 -3.77 -2.54
N SER A 36 -8.54 -3.82 -3.65
CA SER A 36 -8.49 -2.74 -4.65
C SER A 36 -8.97 -1.43 -4.06
N SER A 37 -9.99 -1.45 -3.20
CA SER A 37 -10.54 -0.24 -2.59
C SER A 37 -9.50 0.48 -1.71
N GLU A 38 -8.69 -0.25 -0.95
CA GLU A 38 -7.67 0.32 -0.06
C GLU A 38 -6.50 0.98 -0.81
N LEU A 39 -6.20 0.51 -2.01
CA LEU A 39 -5.08 0.97 -2.83
C LEU A 39 -5.51 1.93 -3.97
N SER A 40 -6.80 1.94 -4.32
CA SER A 40 -7.34 2.63 -5.51
C SER A 40 -7.08 4.13 -5.60
N ARG A 41 -6.88 4.80 -4.46
CA ARG A 41 -6.59 6.24 -4.41
C ARG A 41 -5.14 6.56 -4.77
N TYR A 42 -4.23 5.61 -4.63
CA TYR A 42 -2.79 5.83 -4.82
C TYR A 42 -2.34 5.47 -6.24
N LYS A 43 -3.05 6.01 -7.24
CA LYS A 43 -2.84 5.66 -8.67
C LYS A 43 -1.44 6.02 -9.17
N CYS A 44 -0.81 7.02 -8.57
CA CYS A 44 0.53 7.49 -8.89
C CYS A 44 1.66 6.65 -8.26
N LEU A 45 1.33 5.59 -7.49
CA LEU A 45 2.35 4.76 -6.87
C LEU A 45 3.20 4.06 -7.92
N LYS A 46 4.51 4.20 -7.74
CA LYS A 46 5.56 3.47 -8.43
C LYS A 46 6.20 2.42 -7.53
N GLY A 47 6.23 2.64 -6.22
CA GLY A 47 6.76 1.70 -5.25
C GLY A 47 5.82 1.49 -4.07
N LEU A 48 5.46 0.25 -3.79
CA LEU A 48 4.66 -0.14 -2.63
C LEU A 48 5.43 -1.21 -1.85
N TYR A 49 5.87 -0.91 -0.63
CA TYR A 49 6.69 -1.83 0.17
C TYR A 49 5.90 -2.32 1.39
N MET A 50 5.62 -3.61 1.48
CA MET A 50 4.78 -4.19 2.55
C MET A 50 5.48 -5.33 3.30
N ASN A 51 6.81 -5.36 3.28
CA ASN A 51 7.62 -6.37 3.96
C ASN A 51 7.33 -6.44 5.47
N ARG A 52 7.41 -7.63 6.06
CA ARG A 52 7.14 -7.84 7.50
C ARG A 52 5.72 -7.40 7.92
N ASN A 53 4.73 -7.65 7.07
CA ASN A 53 3.31 -7.67 7.45
C ASN A 53 2.82 -9.12 7.58
N GLN A 54 1.56 -9.29 7.98
CA GLN A 54 0.89 -10.59 8.14
C GLN A 54 -0.15 -10.79 7.04
N ILE A 55 0.17 -10.35 5.81
CA ILE A 55 -0.76 -10.39 4.67
C ILE A 55 -1.07 -11.86 4.35
N SER A 56 -2.30 -12.26 4.60
CA SER A 56 -2.82 -13.60 4.35
C SER A 56 -3.86 -13.61 3.23
N ILE A 57 -4.46 -12.47 2.92
CA ILE A 57 -5.48 -12.32 1.89
C ILE A 57 -5.09 -11.19 0.94
N VAL A 58 -4.99 -11.52 -0.35
CA VAL A 58 -4.89 -10.54 -1.43
C VAL A 58 -6.10 -10.73 -2.31
N GLN A 59 -7.02 -9.77 -2.31
CA GLN A 59 -8.24 -9.87 -3.10
C GLN A 59 -7.92 -9.81 -4.60
N PRO A 60 -8.69 -10.50 -5.46
CA PRO A 60 -8.55 -10.38 -6.90
C PRO A 60 -8.58 -8.92 -7.34
N GLY A 61 -7.55 -8.51 -8.09
CA GLY A 61 -7.43 -7.13 -8.57
C GLY A 61 -7.02 -6.09 -7.52
N ALA A 62 -6.46 -6.51 -6.37
CA ALA A 62 -5.97 -5.57 -5.34
C ALA A 62 -5.06 -4.46 -5.90
N PHE A 63 -4.23 -4.79 -6.91
CA PHE A 63 -3.30 -3.85 -7.54
C PHE A 63 -3.80 -3.26 -8.87
N SER A 64 -5.02 -3.62 -9.32
CA SER A 64 -5.53 -3.27 -10.66
C SER A 64 -5.62 -1.76 -10.97
N LYS A 65 -5.66 -0.92 -9.94
CA LYS A 65 -5.71 0.54 -10.06
C LYS A 65 -4.34 1.21 -9.97
N LEU A 66 -3.30 0.46 -9.60
CA LEU A 66 -1.93 0.94 -9.49
C LEU A 66 -1.21 0.83 -10.84
N VAL A 67 -1.70 1.57 -11.83
CA VAL A 67 -1.26 1.45 -13.24
C VAL A 67 0.19 1.87 -13.49
N HIS A 68 0.80 2.58 -12.53
CA HIS A 68 2.19 3.03 -12.58
C HIS A 68 3.11 2.22 -11.66
N LEU A 69 2.64 1.11 -11.08
CA LEU A 69 3.41 0.33 -10.13
C LEU A 69 4.59 -0.37 -10.82
N GLU A 70 5.79 -0.07 -10.34
CA GLU A 70 7.05 -0.62 -10.84
C GLU A 70 7.70 -1.56 -9.81
N ARG A 71 7.43 -1.36 -8.51
CA ARG A 71 8.05 -2.10 -7.39
C ARG A 71 7.01 -2.47 -6.33
N LEU A 72 7.03 -3.73 -5.89
CA LEU A 72 6.14 -4.32 -4.88
C LEU A 72 6.95 -5.11 -3.83
#